data_AF-A0A5J4R813-F1
#
_entry.id   AF-A0A5J4R813-F1
#
_cell.length_a   1.000
_cell.length_b   1.000
_cell.length_c   1.000
_cell.angle_alpha   90.00
_cell.angle_beta   90.00
_cell.angle_gamma   90.00
#
_symmetry.space_group_name_H-M   'P 1'
#
loop_
_entity.id
_entity.type
_entity.pdbx_description
1 polymer ?
#
loop_
_entity_poly.entity_id
_entity_poly.type
_entity_poly.pdbx_seq_one_letter_code
_entity_poly.pdbx_strand_id
1 'polypeptide(L)'
;MIHRILLMLVRETGIRDISVIQEVSVRKVVSVLVNSHHVLTPRRFHYETLEVDEFWTYAGNKGKKYWVIYACGREGGEIVACVWVSGI
;
A
#
# COMPACT_ATOMS: atom_id res chain seq x y z
N MET A 1 4.58 11.11 -16.40
CA MET A 1 5.25 11.44 -15.12
C MET A 1 4.56 10.76 -13.93
N ILE A 2 3.29 11.07 -13.61
CA ILE A 2 2.56 10.50 -12.46
C ILE A 2 2.54 8.95 -12.47
N HIS A 3 2.16 8.34 -13.59
CA HIS A 3 2.17 6.86 -13.74
C HIS A 3 3.55 6.22 -13.51
N ARG A 4 4.65 6.91 -13.87
CA ARG A 4 6.03 6.41 -13.62
C ARG A 4 6.36 6.46 -12.13
N ILE A 5 5.99 7.56 -11.45
CA ILE A 5 6.17 7.69 -9.99
C ILE A 5 5.41 6.59 -9.26
N LEU A 6 4.14 6.33 -9.62
CA LEU A 6 3.35 5.26 -9.02
C LEU A 6 3.96 3.88 -9.27
N LEU A 7 4.40 3.59 -10.49
CA LEU A 7 5.08 2.33 -10.79
C LEU A 7 6.37 2.14 -9.97
N MET A 8 7.15 3.21 -9.77
CA MET A 8 8.35 3.15 -8.93
C MET A 8 8.02 2.92 -7.45
N LEU A 9 6.95 3.55 -6.94
CA LEU A 9 6.46 3.31 -5.57
C LEU A 9 6.02 1.85 -5.37
N VAL A 10 5.32 1.27 -6.35
CA VAL A 10 4.92 -0.16 -6.33
C VAL A 10 6.14 -1.09 -6.37
N ARG A 11 7.23 -0.67 -7.01
CA ARG A 11 8.51 -1.40 -7.05
C ARG A 11 9.43 -1.06 -5.87
N GLU A 12 8.85 -0.60 -4.78
CA GLU A 12 9.54 -0.31 -3.51
C GLU A 12 10.68 0.71 -3.64
N THR A 13 10.68 1.52 -4.69
CA THR A 13 11.70 2.56 -4.85
C THR A 13 11.45 3.67 -3.83
N GLY A 14 12.49 4.03 -3.07
CA GLY A 14 12.37 5.03 -2.03
C GLY A 14 11.93 6.38 -2.58
N ILE A 15 11.07 7.10 -1.84
CA ILE A 15 10.55 8.44 -2.22
C ILE A 15 11.67 9.42 -2.58
N ARG A 16 12.81 9.36 -1.87
CA ARG A 16 13.99 10.20 -2.15
C ARG A 16 14.70 9.78 -3.45
N ASP A 17 14.82 8.48 -3.71
CA ASP A 17 15.42 7.98 -4.94
C ASP A 17 14.56 8.34 -6.15
N ILE A 18 13.22 8.22 -6.03
CA ILE A 18 12.28 8.67 -7.06
C ILE A 18 12.46 10.16 -7.33
N SER A 19 12.62 10.99 -6.30
CA SER A 19 12.85 12.44 -6.44
C SER A 19 14.11 12.74 -7.27
N VAL A 20 15.19 12.01 -7.04
CA VAL A 20 16.44 12.13 -7.80
C VAL A 20 16.28 11.62 -9.23
N ILE A 21 15.76 10.40 -9.40
CA ILE A 21 15.64 9.73 -10.71
C ILE A 21 14.65 10.44 -11.64
N GLN A 22 13.55 10.99 -11.10
CA GLN A 22 12.53 11.69 -11.88
C GLN A 22 12.75 13.21 -11.94
N GLU A 23 13.79 13.73 -11.28
CA GLU A 23 14.09 15.17 -11.21
C GLU A 23 12.88 16.02 -10.75
N VAL A 24 12.15 15.52 -9.74
CA VAL A 24 11.00 16.21 -9.14
C VAL A 24 11.21 16.37 -7.65
N SER A 25 10.55 17.35 -7.02
CA SER A 25 10.63 17.50 -5.57
C SER A 25 10.02 16.30 -4.84
N VAL A 26 10.56 15.98 -3.66
CA VAL A 26 9.97 14.99 -2.72
C VAL A 26 8.49 15.28 -2.48
N ARG A 27 8.12 16.57 -2.35
CA ARG A 27 6.73 17.00 -2.17
C ARG A 27 5.83 16.56 -3.33
N LYS A 28 6.32 16.60 -4.57
CA LYS A 28 5.58 16.12 -5.75
C LYS A 28 5.36 14.62 -5.69
N VAL A 29 6.37 13.83 -5.31
CA VAL A 29 6.26 12.37 -5.16
C VAL A 29 5.22 12.00 -4.10
N VAL A 30 5.30 12.64 -2.91
CA VAL A 30 4.33 12.44 -1.83
C VAL A 30 2.92 12.85 -2.25
N SER A 31 2.77 13.98 -2.96
CA SER A 31 1.48 14.40 -3.50
C SER A 31 0.89 13.37 -4.46
N VAL A 32 1.70 12.78 -5.34
CA VAL A 32 1.24 11.69 -6.22
C VAL A 32 0.75 10.49 -5.42
N LEU A 33 1.50 10.06 -4.39
CA LEU A 33 1.12 8.93 -3.54
C LEU A 33 -0.20 9.20 -2.79
N VAL A 34 -0.34 10.37 -2.15
CA VAL A 34 -1.52 10.71 -1.35
C VAL A 34 -2.78 10.84 -2.21
N ASN A 35 -2.65 11.27 -3.47
CA ASN A 35 -3.78 11.46 -4.38
C ASN A 35 -4.05 10.28 -5.31
N SER A 36 -3.39 9.12 -5.13
CA SER A 36 -3.54 7.98 -6.05
C SER A 36 -4.80 7.16 -5.83
N HIS A 37 -5.59 7.47 -4.79
CA HIS A 37 -6.90 6.89 -4.45
C HIS A 37 -7.11 5.45 -4.98
N HIS A 38 -6.35 4.50 -4.44
CA HIS A 38 -6.55 3.08 -4.77
C HIS A 38 -7.62 2.50 -3.85
N VAL A 39 -8.77 2.18 -4.43
CA VAL A 39 -9.84 1.42 -3.76
C VAL A 39 -9.59 -0.05 -4.04
N LEU A 40 -9.54 -0.87 -2.99
CA LEU A 40 -9.56 -2.32 -3.12
C LEU A 40 -10.97 -2.73 -3.54
N THR A 41 -11.12 -3.17 -4.78
CA THR A 41 -12.38 -3.70 -5.31
C THR A 41 -12.17 -5.17 -5.64
N PRO A 42 -12.76 -6.09 -4.86
CA PRO A 42 -12.70 -7.52 -5.15
C PRO A 42 -13.23 -7.81 -6.57
N ARG A 43 -12.48 -8.58 -7.35
CA ARG A 43 -12.86 -8.96 -8.72
C ARG A 43 -13.95 -10.01 -8.77
N ARG A 44 -14.11 -10.77 -7.69
CA ARG A 44 -15.09 -11.86 -7.58
C ARG A 44 -16.05 -11.61 -6.41
N PHE A 45 -17.29 -12.06 -6.58
CA PHE A 45 -18.28 -12.06 -5.50
C PHE A 45 -18.07 -13.19 -4.49
N HIS A 46 -17.46 -14.31 -4.94
CA HIS A 46 -17.23 -15.49 -4.12
C HIS A 46 -15.79 -15.98 -4.30
N TYR A 47 -15.17 -16.34 -3.18
CA TYR A 47 -13.85 -16.99 -3.11
C TYR A 47 -14.03 -18.29 -2.33
N GLU A 48 -13.51 -19.39 -2.88
CA GLU A 48 -13.57 -20.70 -2.22
C GLU A 48 -12.75 -20.72 -0.92
N THR A 49 -11.61 -20.03 -0.91
CA THR A 49 -10.74 -19.90 0.26
C THR A 49 -10.13 -18.50 0.30
N LEU A 50 -10.19 -17.89 1.48
CA LEU A 50 -9.46 -16.68 1.82
C LEU A 50 -8.36 -17.03 2.82
N GLU A 51 -7.16 -16.56 2.54
CA GLU A 51 -6.04 -16.61 3.47
C GLU A 51 -5.97 -15.25 4.17
N VAL A 52 -5.81 -15.25 5.49
CA VAL A 52 -5.73 -14.05 6.33
C VAL A 52 -4.38 -14.05 7.01
N ASP A 53 -3.71 -12.91 6.96
CA ASP A 53 -2.40 -12.70 7.58
C ASP A 53 -2.30 -11.29 8.15
N GLU A 54 -1.34 -11.09 9.05
CA GLU A 54 -1.13 -9.85 9.77
C GLU A 54 0.34 -9.48 9.89
N PHE A 55 0.60 -8.18 9.81
CA PHE A 55 1.89 -7.62 10.19
C PHE A 55 1.70 -6.31 10.92
N TRP A 56 2.76 -5.84 11.56
CA TRP A 56 2.73 -4.57 12.26
C TRP A 56 3.76 -3.59 11.69
N THR A 57 3.43 -2.31 11.79
CA THR A 57 4.31 -1.22 11.36
C THR A 57 4.09 0.02 12.23
N TYR A 58 5.04 0.95 12.16
CA TYR A 58 4.92 2.26 12.77
C TYR A 58 4.46 3.27 11.73
N ALA A 59 3.41 4.02 12.03
CA ALA A 59 2.91 5.07 11.14
C ALA A 59 2.90 6.42 11.88
N GLY A 60 3.61 7.42 11.34
CA GLY A 60 3.70 8.77 11.88
C GLY A 60 4.56 8.90 13.16
N ASN A 61 4.29 8.08 14.17
CA ASN A 61 5.00 8.07 15.45
C ASN A 61 5.54 6.66 15.75
N LYS A 62 6.84 6.55 16.03
CA LYS A 62 7.50 5.27 16.39
C LYS A 62 7.04 4.68 17.73
N GLY A 63 6.38 5.45 18.58
CA GLY A 63 5.73 4.95 19.78
C GLY A 63 4.35 4.33 19.52
N LYS A 64 3.80 4.48 18.31
CA LYS A 64 2.47 3.99 17.96
C LYS A 64 2.57 2.85 16.95
N LYS A 65 2.41 1.63 17.44
CA LYS A 65 2.31 0.42 16.63
C LYS A 65 0.92 0.33 15.99
N TYR A 66 0.89 0.01 14.71
CA TYR A 66 -0.30 -0.29 13.93
C TYR A 66 -0.22 -1.71 13.42
N TRP A 67 -1.33 -2.43 13.51
CA TRP A 67 -1.51 -3.74 12.91
C TRP A 67 -2.22 -3.56 11.57
N VAL A 68 -1.71 -4.23 10.55
CA VAL A 68 -2.32 -4.34 9.23
C VAL A 68 -2.75 -5.78 9.07
N ILE A 69 -4.05 -5.99 8.95
CA ILE A 69 -4.63 -7.31 8.72
C ILE A 69 -5.20 -7.31 7.31
N TYR A 70 -4.84 -8.30 6.52
CA TYR A 70 -5.27 -8.40 5.14
C TYR A 70 -5.79 -9.80 4.82
N ALA A 71 -6.75 -9.86 3.91
CA ALA A 71 -7.29 -11.10 3.37
C ALA A 71 -6.97 -11.18 1.88
N CYS A 72 -6.51 -12.34 1.42
CA CYS A 72 -6.27 -12.60 0.01
C CYS A 72 -6.92 -13.89 -0.49
N GLY A 73 -7.34 -13.89 -1.76
CA GLY A 73 -7.88 -15.07 -2.42
C GLY A 73 -6.76 -16.03 -2.83
N ARG A 74 -6.84 -17.29 -2.39
CA ARG A 74 -5.77 -18.29 -2.57
C ARG A 74 -5.35 -18.54 -4.02
N GLU A 75 -6.31 -18.64 -4.94
CA GLU A 75 -6.03 -18.98 -6.35
C GLU A 75 -5.20 -17.90 -7.08
N GLY A 76 -5.39 -16.63 -6.72
CA GLY A 76 -4.85 -15.50 -7.48
C GLY A 76 -4.00 -14.53 -6.67
N GLY A 77 -3.86 -14.74 -5.36
CA GLY A 77 -3.18 -13.81 -4.45
C GLY A 77 -3.82 -12.42 -4.40
N GLU A 78 -5.06 -12.28 -4.84
CA GLU A 78 -5.76 -10.99 -4.87
C GLU A 78 -6.06 -10.55 -3.44
N ILE A 79 -5.57 -9.37 -3.04
CA ILE A 79 -5.95 -8.75 -1.77
C ILE A 79 -7.38 -8.23 -1.89
N VAL A 80 -8.30 -8.81 -1.12
CA VAL A 80 -9.74 -8.48 -1.17
C VAL A 80 -10.15 -7.49 -0.09
N ALA A 81 -9.41 -7.45 1.02
CA ALA A 81 -9.65 -6.54 2.13
C ALA A 81 -8.35 -6.26 2.88
N CYS A 82 -8.24 -5.05 3.44
CA CYS A 82 -7.13 -4.63 4.29
C CYS A 82 -7.66 -3.64 5.33
N VAL A 83 -7.36 -3.88 6.60
CA VAL A 83 -7.80 -3.03 7.72
C VAL A 83 -6.61 -2.65 8.59
N TRP A 84 -6.67 -1.43 9.16
CA TRP A 84 -5.66 -0.88 10.03
C TRP A 84 -6.21 -0.79 11.45
N VAL A 85 -5.51 -1.39 12.41
CA VAL A 85 -5.92 -1.41 13.82
C VAL A 85 -4.80 -0.81 14.68
N SER A 86 -5.17 0.01 15.66
CA SER A 86 -4.23 0.54 16.66
C SER A 86 -4.71 0.18 18.06
N GLY A 87 -3.78 -0.20 18.95
CA GLY A 87 -4.09 -0.46 20.36
C GLY A 87 -4.36 -1.92 20.74
N ILE A 88 -3.88 -2.88 19.93
CA ILE A 88 -3.70 -4.29 20.34
C ILE A 88 -2.30 -4.45 20.90
#